data_AF-A0A936RVD6-F1
#
_entry.id   AF-A0A936RVD6-F1
#
_cell.length_a   1.000
_cell.length_b   1.000
_cell.length_c   1.000
_cell.angle_alpha   90.00
_cell.angle_beta   90.00
_cell.angle_gamma   90.00
#
_symmetry.space_group_name_H-M   'P 1'
#
loop_
_entity.id
_entity.type
_entity.pdbx_description
1 polymer ?
#
loop_
_entity_poly.entity_id
_entity_poly.type
_entity_poly.pdbx_seq_one_letter_code
_entity_poly.pdbx_strand_id
1 'polypeptide(L)'
;MDFEHWRHYARGWLLHVIGREEQAFKEYATAYRLKPDDVQAARHLAFIAARRKQFDVADKWFVEVLRLAPDEADTHFNRGFILEQAGRSREAVAAFAEAVRLKESLDRAWYGMGLAHARLGEHAEAATAFARCAELQPMNGEGFYQWGMACHHANQPDDVKKVVRKLADFDPKRALRLIKDAERADLKHLISEEVQRFFEGSR
;
A
#
# COMPACT_ATOMS: atom_id res chain seq x y z
N MET A 1 -23.49 34.70 8.03
CA MET A 1 -22.60 33.76 7.32
C MET A 1 -21.19 34.12 7.68
N ASP A 2 -20.49 33.23 8.38
CA ASP A 2 -19.07 33.42 8.66
C ASP A 2 -18.27 32.92 7.44
N PHE A 3 -17.74 33.87 6.67
CA PHE A 3 -16.94 33.58 5.47
C PHE A 3 -15.46 33.35 5.80
N GLU A 4 -15.02 33.53 7.05
CA GLU A 4 -13.61 33.40 7.41
C GLU A 4 -13.11 31.97 7.19
N HIS A 5 -13.93 30.95 7.49
CA HIS A 5 -13.64 29.56 7.17
C HIS A 5 -13.31 29.38 5.67
N TRP A 6 -14.19 29.86 4.78
CA TRP A 6 -14.02 29.71 3.33
C TRP A 6 -12.83 30.50 2.80
N ARG A 7 -12.54 31.67 3.40
CA ARG A 7 -11.38 32.48 3.06
C ARG A 7 -10.08 31.74 3.36
N HIS A 8 -9.97 31.16 4.56
CA HIS A 8 -8.81 30.37 4.96
C HIS A 8 -8.70 29.09 4.11
N TYR A 9 -9.81 28.39 3.85
CA TYR A 9 -9.82 27.20 3.00
C TYR A 9 -9.36 27.51 1.57
N ALA A 10 -9.92 28.52 0.93
CA ALA A 10 -9.58 28.89 -0.45
C ALA A 10 -8.13 29.35 -0.58
N ARG A 11 -7.62 30.10 0.42
CA ARG A 11 -6.21 30.48 0.46
C ARG A 11 -5.30 29.27 0.67
N GLY A 12 -5.66 28.35 1.56
CA GLY A 12 -4.94 27.09 1.77
C GLY A 12 -4.84 26.28 0.48
N TRP A 13 -5.95 26.20 -0.27
CA TRP A 13 -5.98 25.55 -1.58
C TRP A 13 -5.07 26.22 -2.60
N LEU A 14 -5.12 27.55 -2.74
CA LEU A 14 -4.25 28.27 -3.66
C LEU A 14 -2.77 28.05 -3.31
N LEU A 15 -2.43 28.15 -2.03
CA LEU A 15 -1.06 27.93 -1.53
C LEU A 15 -0.58 26.50 -1.80
N HIS A 16 -1.47 25.51 -1.68
CA HIS A 16 -1.15 24.12 -2.00
C HIS A 16 -0.83 23.96 -3.49
N VAL A 17 -1.65 24.54 -4.38
CA VAL A 17 -1.45 24.51 -5.83
C VAL A 17 -0.11 25.11 -6.24
N ILE A 18 0.33 26.20 -5.58
CA ILE A 18 1.63 26.84 -5.87
C ILE A 18 2.81 26.24 -5.07
N GLY A 19 2.62 25.11 -4.40
CA GLY A 19 3.67 24.37 -3.69
C GLY A 19 4.11 24.99 -2.35
N ARG A 20 3.34 25.94 -1.78
CA ARG A 20 3.60 26.55 -0.47
C ARG A 20 2.96 25.71 0.64
N GLU A 21 3.39 24.46 0.78
CA GLU A 21 2.76 23.45 1.65
C GLU A 21 2.66 23.86 3.12
N GLU A 22 3.68 24.51 3.68
CA GLU A 22 3.63 24.94 5.09
C GLU A 22 2.57 26.03 5.32
N GLN A 23 2.47 26.99 4.40
CA GLN A 23 1.48 28.06 4.49
C GLN A 23 0.09 27.48 4.24
N ALA A 24 -0.06 26.58 3.27
CA ALA A 24 -1.29 25.85 3.01
C ALA A 24 -1.76 25.11 4.26
N PHE A 25 -0.87 24.39 4.95
CA PHE A 25 -1.18 23.69 6.20
C PHE A 25 -1.72 24.64 7.27
N LYS A 26 -1.07 25.80 7.47
CA LYS A 26 -1.52 26.81 8.46
C LYS A 26 -2.92 27.35 8.14
N GLU A 27 -3.20 27.60 6.86
CA GLU A 27 -4.49 28.09 6.40
C GLU A 27 -5.59 27.03 6.54
N TYR A 28 -5.33 25.78 6.17
CA TYR A 28 -6.26 24.67 6.40
C TYR A 28 -6.51 24.40 7.89
N ALA A 29 -5.48 24.49 8.73
CA ALA A 29 -5.62 24.32 10.18
C ALA A 29 -6.50 25.43 10.78
N THR A 30 -6.37 26.65 10.27
CA THR A 30 -7.23 27.77 10.68
C THR A 30 -8.67 27.57 10.19
N ALA A 31 -8.85 27.15 8.94
CA ALA A 31 -10.17 26.82 8.38
C ALA A 31 -10.88 25.73 9.20
N TYR A 32 -10.17 24.66 9.56
CA TYR A 32 -10.69 23.58 10.38
C TYR A 32 -10.98 24.03 11.82
N ARG A 33 -10.15 24.89 12.42
CA ARG A 33 -10.43 25.47 13.76
C ARG A 33 -11.73 26.29 13.77
N LEU A 34 -12.00 27.02 12.69
CA LEU A 34 -13.24 27.80 12.53
C LEU A 34 -14.46 26.89 12.26
N LYS A 35 -14.24 25.72 11.64
CA LYS A 35 -15.27 24.73 11.34
C LYS A 35 -14.74 23.29 11.58
N PRO A 36 -14.82 22.77 12.82
CA PRO A 36 -14.20 21.48 13.21
C PRO A 36 -14.87 20.21 12.65
N ASP A 37 -15.79 20.34 11.70
CA ASP A 37 -16.42 19.26 10.95
C ASP A 37 -16.09 19.31 9.44
N ASP A 38 -15.18 20.19 9.02
CA ASP A 38 -14.70 20.24 7.64
C ASP A 38 -13.73 19.07 7.35
N VAL A 39 -14.30 17.97 6.85
CA VAL A 39 -13.58 16.78 6.38
C VAL A 39 -12.54 17.12 5.31
N GLN A 40 -12.81 18.09 4.43
CA GLN A 40 -11.90 18.44 3.35
C GLN A 40 -10.65 19.14 3.89
N ALA A 41 -10.81 20.09 4.82
CA ALA A 41 -9.65 20.68 5.51
C ALA A 41 -8.83 19.63 6.27
N ALA A 42 -9.49 18.71 7.00
CA ALA A 42 -8.80 17.63 7.70
C ALA A 42 -8.02 16.71 6.75
N ARG A 43 -8.58 16.37 5.58
CA ARG A 43 -7.89 15.60 4.54
C ARG A 43 -6.66 16.32 4.02
N HIS A 44 -6.77 17.61 3.68
CA HIS A 44 -5.62 18.39 3.19
C HIS A 44 -4.51 18.45 4.24
N LEU A 45 -4.86 18.59 5.52
CA LEU A 45 -3.92 18.55 6.63
C LEU A 45 -3.21 17.19 6.73
N ALA A 46 -3.95 16.08 6.63
CA ALA A 46 -3.38 14.73 6.61
C ALA A 46 -2.40 14.53 5.44
N PHE A 47 -2.82 14.88 4.22
CA PHE A 47 -2.00 14.71 3.02
C PHE A 47 -0.75 15.59 3.02
N ILE A 48 -0.85 16.86 3.43
CA ILE A 48 0.32 17.75 3.51
C ILE A 48 1.30 17.22 4.57
N ALA A 49 0.81 16.82 5.76
CA ALA A 49 1.68 16.24 6.78
C ALA A 49 2.36 14.94 6.29
N ALA A 50 1.64 14.07 5.59
CA ALA A 50 2.18 12.85 5.01
C ALA A 50 3.26 13.13 3.97
N ARG A 51 3.04 14.06 3.05
CA ARG A 51 4.02 14.48 2.03
C ARG A 51 5.30 15.05 2.64
N ARG A 52 5.17 15.75 3.77
CA ARG A 52 6.29 16.29 4.55
C ARG A 52 6.94 15.26 5.48
N LYS A 53 6.53 13.98 5.43
CA LYS A 53 7.00 12.89 6.29
C LYS A 53 6.78 13.14 7.79
N GLN A 54 5.81 13.98 8.13
CA GLN A 54 5.39 14.24 9.51
C GLN A 54 4.36 13.18 9.91
N PHE A 55 4.79 11.92 10.00
CA PHE A 55 3.87 10.77 10.05
C PHE A 55 2.94 10.77 11.25
N ASP A 56 3.39 11.19 12.44
CA ASP A 56 2.52 11.27 13.62
C ASP A 56 1.45 12.36 13.50
N VAL A 57 1.78 13.46 12.81
CA VAL A 57 0.81 14.53 12.52
C VAL A 57 -0.19 14.06 11.48
N ALA A 58 0.28 13.34 10.45
CA ALA A 58 -0.57 12.77 9.42
C ALA A 58 -1.56 11.74 9.99
N ASP A 59 -1.08 10.83 10.85
CA ASP A 59 -1.90 9.82 11.52
C ASP A 59 -3.04 10.47 12.33
N LYS A 60 -2.73 11.51 13.12
CA LYS A 60 -3.75 12.26 13.88
C LYS A 60 -4.83 12.85 12.96
N TRP A 61 -4.45 13.44 11.84
CA TRP A 61 -5.42 13.98 10.89
C TRP A 61 -6.19 12.91 10.14
N PHE A 62 -5.58 11.76 9.80
CA PHE A 62 -6.31 10.63 9.23
C PHE A 62 -7.33 10.05 10.22
N VAL A 63 -6.98 9.91 11.49
CA VAL A 63 -7.93 9.53 12.55
C VAL A 63 -9.09 10.51 12.63
N GLU A 64 -8.81 11.81 12.50
CA GLU A 64 -9.85 12.84 12.51
C GLU A 64 -10.76 12.78 11.25
N VAL A 65 -10.19 12.53 10.07
CA VAL A 65 -10.98 12.28 8.85
C VAL A 65 -11.90 11.08 9.04
N LEU A 66 -11.38 9.97 9.60
CA LEU A 66 -12.16 8.76 9.86
C LEU A 66 -13.21 8.95 10.96
N ARG A 67 -12.98 9.84 11.92
CA ARG A 67 -13.99 10.21 12.92
C ARG A 67 -15.18 10.92 12.27
N LEU A 68 -14.92 11.77 11.27
CA LEU A 68 -15.95 12.54 10.56
C LEU A 68 -16.60 11.75 9.41
N ALA A 69 -15.86 10.85 8.79
CA ALA A 69 -16.27 10.03 7.66
C ALA A 69 -15.68 8.60 7.80
N PRO A 70 -16.35 7.71 8.57
CA PRO A 70 -15.79 6.42 8.97
C PRO A 70 -15.70 5.39 7.84
N ASP A 71 -16.60 5.46 6.85
CA ASP A 71 -16.72 4.43 5.81
C ASP A 71 -15.85 4.70 4.57
N GLU A 72 -14.60 5.14 4.78
CA GLU A 72 -13.68 5.52 3.71
C GLU A 72 -12.47 4.59 3.60
N ALA A 73 -12.62 3.56 2.77
CA ALA A 73 -11.56 2.58 2.50
C ALA A 73 -10.23 3.22 2.08
N ASP A 74 -10.26 4.25 1.24
CA ASP A 74 -9.06 4.96 0.78
C ASP A 74 -8.36 5.73 1.90
N THR A 75 -9.10 6.26 2.86
CA THR A 75 -8.55 6.96 4.03
C THR A 75 -7.85 5.96 4.96
N HIS A 76 -8.47 4.79 5.20
CA HIS A 76 -7.83 3.68 5.91
C HIS A 76 -6.56 3.19 5.21
N PHE A 77 -6.58 3.03 3.89
CA PHE A 77 -5.38 2.68 3.11
C PHE A 77 -4.26 3.73 3.27
N ASN A 78 -4.58 5.02 3.10
CA ASN A 78 -3.58 6.08 3.19
C ASN A 78 -2.97 6.15 4.60
N ARG A 79 -3.80 5.93 5.64
CA ARG A 79 -3.33 5.79 7.03
C ARG A 79 -2.41 4.57 7.20
N GLY A 80 -2.78 3.41 6.66
CA GLY A 80 -1.91 2.22 6.68
C GLY A 80 -0.56 2.47 6.00
N PHE A 81 -0.58 3.14 4.85
CA PHE A 81 0.63 3.49 4.12
C PHE A 81 1.57 4.39 4.93
N ILE A 82 1.07 5.44 5.58
CA ILE A 82 1.94 6.31 6.40
C ILE A 82 2.44 5.61 7.66
N LEU A 83 1.66 4.69 8.24
CA LEU A 83 2.07 3.92 9.42
C LEU A 83 3.21 2.96 9.07
N GLU A 84 3.13 2.34 7.90
CA GLU A 84 4.23 1.55 7.34
C GLU A 84 5.50 2.38 7.14
N GLN A 85 5.39 3.60 6.60
CA GLN A 85 6.53 4.52 6.44
C GLN A 85 7.12 4.98 7.78
N ALA A 86 6.29 5.03 8.83
CA ALA A 86 6.72 5.33 10.19
C ALA A 86 7.30 4.12 10.95
N GLY A 87 7.33 2.93 10.34
CA GLY A 87 7.77 1.69 10.99
C GLY A 87 6.75 1.08 11.96
N ARG A 88 5.51 1.58 11.98
CA ARG A 88 4.41 1.13 12.85
C ARG A 88 3.60 0.01 12.18
N SER A 89 4.28 -1.07 11.80
CA SER A 89 3.70 -2.11 10.91
C SER A 89 2.46 -2.80 11.46
N ARG A 90 2.39 -3.06 12.76
CA ARG A 90 1.20 -3.68 13.37
C ARG A 90 -0.05 -2.79 13.28
N GLU A 91 0.12 -1.48 13.42
CA GLU A 91 -0.97 -0.52 13.25
C GLU A 91 -1.35 -0.34 11.78
N ALA A 92 -0.37 -0.44 10.89
CA ALA A 92 -0.61 -0.42 9.45
C ALA A 92 -1.44 -1.63 9.00
N VAL A 93 -1.15 -2.84 9.51
CA VAL A 93 -1.98 -4.04 9.28
C VAL A 93 -3.44 -3.76 9.67
N ALA A 94 -3.68 -3.22 10.86
CA ALA A 94 -5.05 -2.90 11.30
C ALA A 94 -5.74 -1.88 10.38
N ALA A 95 -5.01 -0.85 9.92
CA ALA A 95 -5.55 0.13 8.99
C ALA A 95 -5.85 -0.47 7.60
N PHE A 96 -4.98 -1.32 7.07
CA PHE A 96 -5.23 -2.01 5.79
C PHE A 96 -6.35 -3.03 5.90
N ALA A 97 -6.44 -3.76 7.01
CA ALA A 97 -7.53 -4.71 7.28
C ALA A 97 -8.89 -4.01 7.22
N GLU A 98 -8.98 -2.81 7.80
CA GLU A 98 -10.21 -2.02 7.73
C GLU A 98 -10.49 -1.49 6.32
N ALA A 99 -9.45 -1.08 5.58
CA ALA A 99 -9.59 -0.68 4.18
C ALA A 99 -10.17 -1.81 3.32
N VAL A 100 -9.67 -3.04 3.47
CA VAL A 100 -10.17 -4.20 2.71
C VAL A 100 -11.51 -4.71 3.21
N ARG A 101 -11.83 -4.52 4.51
CA ARG A 101 -13.18 -4.80 5.05
C ARG A 101 -14.23 -3.89 4.42
N LEU A 102 -13.91 -2.61 4.23
CA LEU A 102 -14.79 -1.63 3.58
C LEU A 102 -14.85 -1.81 2.05
N LYS A 103 -13.72 -2.19 1.43
CA LYS A 103 -13.61 -2.40 -0.01
C LYS A 103 -12.67 -3.56 -0.32
N GLU A 104 -13.24 -4.76 -0.43
CA GLU A 104 -12.47 -5.98 -0.70
C GLU A 104 -11.69 -5.94 -2.02
N SER A 105 -12.15 -5.17 -3.00
CA SER A 105 -11.50 -5.00 -4.30
C SER A 105 -10.32 -4.02 -4.29
N LEU A 106 -9.95 -3.45 -3.14
CA LEU A 106 -8.82 -2.52 -3.02
C LEU A 106 -7.49 -3.29 -2.96
N ASP A 107 -7.02 -3.73 -4.12
CA ASP A 107 -5.78 -4.48 -4.35
C ASP A 107 -4.56 -3.88 -3.62
N ARG A 108 -4.39 -2.55 -3.68
CA ARG A 108 -3.26 -1.86 -3.03
C ARG A 108 -3.26 -2.01 -1.50
N ALA A 109 -4.44 -2.15 -0.87
CA ALA A 109 -4.53 -2.37 0.57
C ALA A 109 -4.16 -3.81 0.94
N TRP A 110 -4.56 -4.81 0.14
CA TRP A 110 -4.07 -6.18 0.29
C TRP A 110 -2.55 -6.27 0.13
N TYR A 111 -2.00 -5.60 -0.89
CA TYR A 111 -0.55 -5.55 -1.09
C TYR A 111 0.18 -4.89 0.09
N GLY A 112 -0.31 -3.73 0.56
CA GLY A 112 0.24 -3.03 1.72
C GLY A 112 0.19 -3.87 3.00
N MET A 113 -0.92 -4.59 3.22
CA MET A 113 -1.07 -5.50 4.34
C MET A 113 -0.09 -6.66 4.27
N GLY A 114 0.12 -7.24 3.08
CA GLY A 114 1.12 -8.30 2.87
C GLY A 114 2.53 -7.84 3.20
N LEU A 115 2.92 -6.64 2.77
CA LEU A 115 4.22 -6.06 3.11
C LEU A 115 4.38 -5.81 4.61
N ALA A 116 3.33 -5.31 5.28
CA ALA A 116 3.35 -5.05 6.71
C ALA A 116 3.49 -6.34 7.52
N HIS A 117 2.72 -7.38 7.19
CA HIS A 117 2.87 -8.72 7.79
C HIS A 117 4.27 -9.31 7.53
N ALA A 118 4.80 -9.20 6.32
CA ALA A 118 6.14 -9.69 6.00
C ALA A 118 7.22 -8.99 6.84
N ARG A 119 7.09 -7.68 7.09
CA ARG A 119 8.01 -6.94 7.98
C ARG A 119 7.91 -7.39 9.44
N LEU A 120 6.73 -7.83 9.88
CA LEU A 120 6.51 -8.39 11.20
C LEU A 120 6.98 -9.85 11.33
N GLY A 121 7.39 -10.50 10.23
CA GLY A 121 7.73 -11.93 10.18
C GLY A 121 6.50 -12.85 10.12
N GLU A 122 5.31 -12.28 9.95
CA GLU A 122 4.02 -12.98 9.86
C GLU A 122 3.82 -13.49 8.42
N HIS A 123 4.67 -14.42 7.99
CA HIS A 123 4.80 -14.79 6.58
C HIS A 123 3.59 -15.52 6.00
N ALA A 124 2.85 -16.29 6.81
CA ALA A 124 1.64 -16.98 6.35
C ALA A 124 0.49 -15.98 6.08
N GLU A 125 0.35 -14.98 6.94
CA GLU A 125 -0.59 -13.88 6.79
C GLU A 125 -0.20 -13.00 5.59
N ALA A 126 1.11 -12.74 5.41
CA ALA A 126 1.62 -12.05 4.24
C ALA A 126 1.27 -12.80 2.94
N ALA A 127 1.50 -14.11 2.89
CA ALA A 127 1.15 -14.95 1.75
C ALA A 127 -0.35 -14.90 1.44
N THR A 128 -1.21 -14.95 2.47
CA THR A 128 -2.66 -14.81 2.34
C THR A 128 -3.05 -13.47 1.72
N ALA A 129 -2.49 -12.37 2.22
CA ALA A 129 -2.78 -11.03 1.70
C ALA A 129 -2.29 -10.85 0.26
N PHE A 130 -1.09 -11.33 -0.07
CA PHE A 130 -0.57 -11.26 -1.44
C PHE A 130 -1.34 -12.16 -2.41
N ALA A 131 -1.83 -13.31 -1.98
CA ALA A 131 -2.71 -14.15 -2.80
C ALA A 131 -3.98 -13.39 -3.20
N ARG A 132 -4.64 -12.69 -2.25
CA ARG A 132 -5.80 -11.83 -2.56
C ARG A 132 -5.45 -10.70 -3.52
N CYS A 133 -4.30 -10.05 -3.35
CA CYS A 133 -3.81 -9.04 -4.30
C CYS A 133 -3.61 -9.62 -5.71
N ALA A 134 -3.02 -10.81 -5.82
CA ALA A 134 -2.77 -11.49 -7.10
C ALA A 134 -4.06 -11.94 -7.80
N GLU A 135 -5.10 -12.32 -7.05
CA GLU A 135 -6.43 -12.61 -7.61
C GLU A 135 -7.08 -11.35 -8.22
N LEU A 136 -6.93 -10.19 -7.57
CA LEU A 136 -7.45 -8.92 -8.07
C LEU A 136 -6.64 -8.37 -9.26
N GLN A 137 -5.35 -8.72 -9.35
CA GLN A 137 -4.45 -8.29 -10.42
C GLN A 137 -3.71 -9.49 -11.04
N PRO A 138 -4.38 -10.29 -11.89
CA PRO A 138 -3.85 -11.56 -12.38
C PRO A 138 -2.62 -11.43 -13.30
N MET A 139 -2.30 -10.22 -13.77
CA MET A 139 -1.15 -9.94 -14.64
C MET A 139 -0.10 -9.06 -13.95
N ASN A 140 -0.19 -8.84 -12.63
CA ASN A 140 0.81 -8.09 -11.88
C ASN A 140 1.94 -9.03 -11.41
N GLY A 141 3.00 -9.11 -12.20
CA GLY A 141 4.16 -9.96 -11.90
C GLY A 141 4.84 -9.64 -10.57
N GLU A 142 4.82 -8.38 -10.11
CA GLU A 142 5.37 -8.02 -8.79
C GLU A 142 4.53 -8.59 -7.64
N GLY A 143 3.20 -8.50 -7.74
CA GLY A 143 2.28 -9.09 -6.75
C GLY A 143 2.48 -10.60 -6.61
N PHE A 144 2.64 -11.32 -7.73
CA PHE A 144 2.96 -12.74 -7.72
C PHE A 144 4.36 -13.02 -7.15
N TYR A 145 5.37 -12.21 -7.48
CA TYR A 145 6.71 -12.37 -6.90
C TYR A 145 6.68 -12.23 -5.37
N GLN A 146 6.01 -11.20 -4.84
CA GLN A 146 5.85 -11.01 -3.40
C GLN A 146 5.07 -12.16 -2.74
N TRP A 147 4.01 -12.65 -3.39
CA TRP A 147 3.29 -13.84 -2.93
C TRP A 147 4.21 -15.06 -2.84
N GLY A 148 4.99 -15.34 -3.90
CA GLY A 148 5.91 -16.46 -3.94
C GLY A 148 6.99 -16.38 -2.86
N MET A 149 7.57 -15.20 -2.64
CA MET A 149 8.55 -14.99 -1.56
C MET A 149 7.93 -15.16 -0.17
N ALA A 150 6.71 -14.67 0.05
CA ALA A 150 6.00 -14.88 1.30
C ALA A 150 5.72 -16.37 1.55
N CYS A 151 5.28 -17.12 0.53
CA CYS A 151 5.11 -18.57 0.63
C CYS A 151 6.41 -19.30 0.94
N HIS A 152 7.53 -18.87 0.33
CA HIS A 152 8.86 -19.43 0.62
C HIS A 152 9.22 -19.22 2.10
N HIS A 153 9.08 -18.00 2.61
CA HIS A 153 9.36 -17.71 4.03
C HIS A 153 8.36 -18.36 5.00
N ALA A 154 7.14 -18.63 4.56
CA ALA A 154 6.13 -19.38 5.31
C ALA A 154 6.31 -20.91 5.24
N ASN A 155 7.36 -21.41 4.57
CA ASN A 155 7.60 -22.83 4.32
C ASN A 155 6.41 -23.54 3.62
N GLN A 156 5.84 -22.89 2.60
CA GLN A 156 4.73 -23.37 1.77
C GLN A 156 5.22 -23.69 0.34
N PRO A 157 5.95 -24.80 0.15
CA PRO A 157 6.63 -25.10 -1.12
C PRO A 157 5.68 -25.36 -2.30
N ASP A 158 4.47 -25.86 -2.04
CA ASP A 158 3.46 -26.09 -3.07
C ASP A 158 2.86 -24.80 -3.61
N ASP A 159 2.68 -23.80 -2.75
CA ASP A 159 2.22 -22.48 -3.16
C ASP A 159 3.30 -21.72 -3.94
N VAL A 160 4.58 -21.85 -3.56
CA VAL A 160 5.70 -21.34 -4.39
C VAL A 160 5.63 -21.94 -5.80
N LYS A 161 5.42 -23.25 -5.91
CA LYS A 161 5.28 -23.94 -7.20
C LYS A 161 4.08 -23.43 -8.00
N LYS A 162 2.94 -23.21 -7.34
CA LYS A 162 1.73 -22.63 -7.96
C LYS A 162 2.02 -21.24 -8.52
N VAL A 163 2.69 -20.39 -7.75
CA VAL A 163 3.07 -19.03 -8.16
C VAL A 163 4.04 -19.06 -9.35
N VAL A 164 5.08 -19.90 -9.30
CA VAL A 164 6.04 -20.05 -10.40
C VAL A 164 5.35 -20.46 -11.69
N ARG A 165 4.41 -21.42 -11.65
CA ARG A 165 3.63 -21.80 -12.85
C ARG A 165 2.87 -20.61 -13.43
N LYS A 166 2.18 -19.83 -12.58
CA LYS A 166 1.44 -18.66 -13.04
C LYS A 166 2.34 -17.58 -13.62
N LEU A 167 3.47 -17.29 -12.98
CA LEU A 167 4.45 -16.35 -13.52
C LEU A 167 5.05 -16.86 -14.83
N ALA A 168 5.31 -18.16 -14.98
CA ALA A 168 5.87 -18.72 -16.22
C ALA A 168 4.98 -18.45 -17.44
N ASP A 169 3.66 -18.39 -17.25
CA ASP A 169 2.69 -18.16 -18.34
C ASP A 169 2.76 -16.74 -18.92
N PHE A 170 3.06 -15.71 -18.12
CA PHE A 170 2.98 -14.30 -18.57
C PHE A 170 4.21 -13.43 -18.25
N ASP A 171 5.03 -13.82 -17.28
CA ASP A 171 6.26 -13.13 -16.87
C ASP A 171 7.35 -14.14 -16.46
N PRO A 172 7.89 -14.89 -17.43
CA PRO A 172 8.88 -15.92 -17.17
C PRO A 172 10.18 -15.36 -16.58
N LYS A 173 10.51 -14.09 -16.84
CA LYS A 173 11.68 -13.44 -16.23
C LYS A 173 11.53 -13.34 -14.71
N ARG A 174 10.36 -12.90 -14.23
CA ARG A 174 10.08 -12.90 -12.79
C ARG A 174 9.94 -14.30 -12.22
N ALA A 175 9.39 -15.25 -12.98
CA ALA A 175 9.36 -16.66 -12.57
C ALA A 175 10.77 -17.21 -12.32
N LEU A 176 11.72 -16.99 -13.24
CA LEU A 176 13.13 -17.39 -13.09
C LEU A 176 13.79 -16.71 -11.89
N ARG A 177 13.50 -15.42 -11.68
CA ARG A 177 13.98 -14.70 -10.51
C ARG A 177 13.45 -15.32 -9.22
N LEU A 178 12.15 -15.59 -9.12
CA LEU A 178 11.55 -16.22 -7.94
C LEU A 178 12.14 -17.61 -7.68
N ILE A 179 12.32 -18.44 -8.71
CA ILE A 179 12.97 -19.76 -8.61
C ILE A 179 14.35 -19.63 -7.97
N LYS A 180 15.13 -18.64 -8.41
CA LYS A 180 16.48 -18.39 -7.88
C LYS A 180 16.40 -17.89 -6.43
N ASP A 181 15.60 -16.87 -6.17
CA ASP A 181 15.54 -16.18 -4.87
C ASP A 181 14.89 -17.05 -3.78
N ALA A 182 14.01 -17.99 -4.15
CA ALA A 182 13.41 -18.99 -3.26
C ALA A 182 14.20 -20.31 -3.19
N GLU A 183 15.37 -20.40 -3.84
CA GLU A 183 16.24 -21.58 -3.89
C GLU A 183 15.54 -22.86 -4.43
N ARG A 184 14.58 -22.68 -5.34
CA ARG A 184 13.75 -23.74 -5.91
C ARG A 184 14.19 -24.17 -7.30
N ALA A 185 15.48 -24.50 -7.46
CA ALA A 185 16.04 -24.93 -8.75
C ALA A 185 15.32 -26.14 -9.36
N ASP A 186 14.68 -26.97 -8.52
CA ASP A 186 13.79 -28.06 -8.93
C ASP A 186 12.63 -27.59 -9.81
N LEU A 187 12.23 -26.32 -9.74
CA LEU A 187 11.12 -25.75 -10.50
C LEU A 187 11.51 -25.19 -11.87
N LYS A 188 12.80 -25.18 -12.25
CA LYS A 188 13.24 -24.65 -13.56
C LYS A 188 12.55 -25.34 -14.75
N HIS A 189 12.24 -26.63 -14.64
CA HIS A 189 11.54 -27.39 -15.67
C HIS A 189 10.14 -26.87 -16.02
N LEU A 190 9.56 -25.99 -15.18
CA LEU A 190 8.28 -25.33 -15.45
C LEU A 190 8.38 -24.22 -16.50
N ILE A 191 9.59 -23.83 -16.90
CA ILE A 191 9.86 -22.80 -17.89
C ILE A 191 10.63 -23.44 -19.04
N SER A 192 10.29 -23.14 -20.30
CA SER A 192 10.95 -23.76 -21.45
C SER A 192 12.45 -23.44 -21.49
N GLU A 193 13.27 -24.39 -21.98
CA GLU A 193 14.72 -24.19 -22.06
C GLU A 193 15.12 -22.99 -22.92
N GLU A 194 14.36 -22.69 -23.99
CA GLU A 194 14.60 -21.52 -24.83
C GLU A 194 14.48 -20.22 -24.03
N VAL A 195 13.43 -20.11 -23.21
CA VAL A 195 13.20 -18.94 -22.35
C VAL A 195 14.26 -18.86 -21.26
N GLN A 196 14.66 -19.98 -20.66
CA GLN A 196 15.76 -20.04 -19.70
C GLN A 196 17.06 -19.49 -20.32
N ARG A 197 17.45 -20.01 -21.49
CA ARG A 197 18.68 -19.60 -22.19
C ARG A 197 18.64 -18.12 -22.59
N PHE A 198 17.50 -17.63 -23.06
CA PHE A 198 17.33 -16.23 -23.44
C PHE A 198 17.67 -15.27 -22.29
N PHE A 199 17.16 -15.53 -21.08
CA PHE A 199 17.40 -14.66 -19.93
C PHE A 199 18.74 -14.92 -19.21
N GLU A 200 19.28 -16.13 -19.27
CA GLU A 200 20.59 -16.46 -18.67
C GLU A 200 21.77 -15.97 -19.55
N GLY A 201 21.62 -15.94 -20.88
CA GLY A 201 22.66 -15.53 -21.83
C GLY A 201 22.79 -14.03 -22.08
N SER A 202 21.91 -13.19 -21.54
CA SER A 202 21.86 -11.74 -21.78
C SER A 202 22.73 -10.90 -20.82
N ARG A 203 23.87 -11.42 -20.36
CA ARG A 203 24.79 -10.71 -19.43
C ARG A 203 25.91 -9.98 -20.14
#